data_AF-A0A2A9CDX4-F1
#
_entry.id   AF-A0A2A9CDX4-F1
#
_cell.length_a   1.000
_cell.length_b   1.000
_cell.length_c   1.000
_cell.angle_alpha   90.00
_cell.angle_beta   90.00
_cell.angle_gamma   90.00
#
_symmetry.space_group_name_H-M   'P 1'
#
loop_
_entity.id
_entity.type
_entity.pdbx_description
1 polymer ?
#
loop_
_entity_poly.entity_id
_entity_poly.type
_entity_poly.pdbx_seq_one_letter_code
_entity_poly.pdbx_strand_id
1 'polypeptide(L)'
;MEEKWLTWAKQIQSIAQAGLTYTQDNYDYERYIELRQLSTEMMETYTDYDMKTIQQLFANETGYQTPKVDVRAVVFHERKLLFVKEKADGKWSLPGGWGDVGFTPGEVAVKEVQEESGYVVKARRLLAMLDHQKHPHPPSPYHIYKVMIECELIGGNAAESIETSDCGFFAQNELPPLSTGRITESQIEMLFSLHNDPALGPVFD
;
A
#
# COMPACT_ATOMS: atom_id res chain seq x y z
N MET A 1 -9.51 14.61 -2.28
CA MET A 1 -10.77 13.85 -2.14
C MET A 1 -10.90 13.01 -3.39
N GLU A 2 -11.17 11.71 -3.27
CA GLU A 2 -11.30 10.84 -4.44
C GLU A 2 -12.51 11.26 -5.29
N GLU A 3 -12.34 11.27 -6.61
CA GLU A 3 -13.42 11.60 -7.54
C GLU A 3 -14.54 10.55 -7.45
N LYS A 4 -15.80 10.99 -7.38
CA LYS A 4 -16.94 10.08 -7.16
C LYS A 4 -17.06 8.97 -8.21
N TRP A 5 -16.75 9.29 -9.47
CA TRP A 5 -16.80 8.32 -10.55
C TRP A 5 -15.82 7.16 -10.34
N LEU A 6 -14.65 7.42 -9.76
CA LEU A 6 -13.63 6.42 -9.48
C LEU A 6 -14.08 5.50 -8.35
N THR A 7 -14.67 6.05 -7.30
CA THR A 7 -15.28 5.27 -6.22
C THR A 7 -16.40 4.36 -6.76
N TRP A 8 -17.27 4.88 -7.63
CA TRP A 8 -18.33 4.08 -8.25
C TRP A 8 -17.78 2.98 -9.16
N ALA A 9 -16.78 3.27 -9.99
CA ALA A 9 -16.15 2.28 -10.86
C ALA A 9 -15.59 1.11 -10.03
N LYS A 10 -14.87 1.39 -8.95
CA LYS A 10 -14.35 0.37 -8.01
C LYS A 10 -15.46 -0.47 -7.39
N GLN A 11 -16.53 0.17 -6.90
CA GLN A 11 -17.65 -0.55 -6.29
C GLN A 11 -18.37 -1.46 -7.28
N ILE A 12 -18.65 -0.97 -8.50
CA ILE A 12 -19.28 -1.76 -9.56
C ILE A 12 -18.40 -2.95 -9.92
N GLN A 13 -17.09 -2.72 -10.11
CA GLN A 13 -16.15 -3.79 -10.43
C GLN A 13 -16.15 -4.86 -9.32
N SER A 14 -16.06 -4.44 -8.05
CA SER A 14 -16.01 -5.35 -6.89
C SER A 14 -17.27 -6.20 -6.80
N ILE A 15 -18.45 -5.59 -6.96
CA ILE A 15 -19.76 -6.28 -6.94
C ILE A 15 -19.85 -7.25 -8.13
N ALA A 16 -19.47 -6.83 -9.33
CA ALA A 16 -19.49 -7.67 -10.52
C ALA A 16 -18.57 -8.88 -10.34
N GLN A 17 -17.36 -8.67 -9.84
CA GLN A 17 -16.37 -9.72 -9.63
C GLN A 17 -16.80 -10.72 -8.53
N ALA A 18 -17.43 -10.24 -7.46
CA ALA A 18 -18.07 -11.10 -6.46
C ALA A 18 -19.20 -11.96 -7.05
N GLY A 19 -20.05 -11.34 -7.89
CA GLY A 19 -21.12 -12.02 -8.60
C GLY A 19 -20.60 -13.13 -9.50
N LEU A 20 -19.60 -12.84 -10.36
CA LEU A 20 -18.95 -13.82 -11.23
C LEU A 20 -18.30 -14.98 -10.48
N THR A 21 -17.89 -14.76 -9.24
CA THR A 21 -17.22 -15.78 -8.41
C THR A 21 -18.21 -16.77 -7.81
N TYR A 22 -19.36 -16.29 -7.34
CA TYR A 22 -20.26 -17.10 -6.52
C TYR A 22 -21.53 -17.55 -7.24
N THR A 23 -21.97 -16.84 -8.28
CA THR A 23 -23.19 -17.21 -8.99
C THR A 23 -23.09 -18.60 -9.60
N GLN A 24 -24.21 -19.31 -9.61
CA GLN A 24 -24.40 -20.58 -10.32
C GLN A 24 -25.44 -20.44 -11.44
N ASP A 25 -26.05 -19.27 -11.60
CA ASP A 25 -27.06 -18.97 -12.62
C ASP A 25 -26.41 -18.28 -13.84
N ASN A 26 -26.70 -18.82 -15.03
CA ASN A 26 -26.10 -18.33 -16.28
C ASN A 26 -26.58 -16.93 -16.67
N TYR A 27 -27.81 -16.54 -16.33
CA TYR A 27 -28.34 -15.21 -16.63
C TYR A 27 -27.70 -14.16 -15.72
N ASP A 28 -27.55 -14.48 -14.43
CA ASP A 28 -26.82 -13.61 -13.51
C ASP A 28 -25.34 -13.50 -13.88
N TYR A 29 -24.72 -14.59 -14.35
CA TYR A 29 -23.35 -14.57 -14.85
C TYR A 29 -23.17 -13.56 -16.00
N GLU A 30 -24.07 -13.56 -16.99
CA GLU A 30 -24.06 -12.58 -18.09
C GLU A 30 -24.23 -11.14 -17.57
N ARG A 31 -25.16 -10.90 -16.63
CA ARG A 31 -25.35 -9.58 -16.01
C ARG A 31 -24.09 -9.09 -15.29
N TYR A 32 -23.37 -9.97 -14.61
CA TYR A 32 -22.12 -9.59 -13.94
C TYR A 32 -20.99 -9.31 -14.93
N ILE A 33 -20.96 -9.96 -16.09
CA ILE A 33 -20.04 -9.58 -17.18
C ILE A 33 -20.35 -8.15 -17.65
N GLU A 34 -21.62 -7.82 -17.88
CA GLU A 34 -22.02 -6.47 -18.29
C GLU A 34 -21.62 -5.40 -17.26
N LEU A 35 -21.86 -5.66 -15.96
CA LEU A 35 -21.46 -4.74 -14.90
C LEU A 35 -19.93 -4.57 -14.84
N ARG A 36 -19.16 -5.66 -15.01
CA ARG A 36 -17.70 -5.58 -15.07
C ARG A 36 -17.25 -4.74 -16.27
N GLN A 37 -17.87 -4.91 -17.43
CA GLN A 37 -17.56 -4.13 -18.62
C GLN A 37 -17.87 -2.63 -18.42
N LEU A 38 -19.03 -2.29 -17.85
CA LEU A 38 -19.38 -0.90 -17.52
C LEU A 38 -18.33 -0.25 -16.61
N SER A 39 -17.84 -0.98 -15.59
CA SER A 39 -16.80 -0.45 -14.71
C SER A 39 -15.48 -0.16 -15.45
N THR A 40 -15.11 -0.98 -16.44
CA THR A 40 -13.91 -0.76 -17.25
C THR A 40 -14.08 0.37 -18.27
N GLU A 41 -15.28 0.55 -18.83
CA GLU A 41 -15.62 1.68 -19.71
C GLU A 41 -15.57 3.01 -18.96
N MET A 42 -16.02 3.04 -17.70
CA MET A 42 -15.85 4.21 -16.84
C MET A 42 -14.38 4.57 -16.64
N MET A 43 -13.52 3.58 -16.39
CA MET A 43 -12.08 3.81 -16.26
C MET A 43 -11.46 4.32 -17.57
N GLU A 44 -11.84 3.78 -18.73
CA GLU A 44 -11.31 4.20 -20.04
C GLU A 44 -11.76 5.62 -20.39
N THR A 45 -13.00 5.98 -20.05
CA THR A 45 -13.55 7.31 -20.35
C THR A 45 -12.87 8.43 -19.57
N TYR A 46 -12.48 8.16 -18.32
CA TYR A 46 -11.99 9.18 -17.38
C TYR A 46 -10.48 9.08 -17.11
N THR A 47 -9.76 8.22 -17.83
CA THR A 47 -8.29 8.09 -17.75
C THR A 47 -7.67 8.02 -19.14
N ASP A 48 -6.36 8.21 -19.26
CA ASP A 48 -5.63 8.11 -20.54
C ASP A 48 -5.18 6.68 -20.88
N TYR A 49 -5.75 5.66 -20.23
CA TYR A 49 -5.39 4.25 -20.43
C TYR A 49 -6.35 3.56 -21.39
N ASP A 50 -5.81 2.69 -22.25
CA ASP A 50 -6.63 1.87 -23.15
C ASP A 50 -7.38 0.75 -22.40
N MET A 51 -8.49 0.29 -22.98
CA MET A 51 -9.31 -0.80 -22.43
C MET A 51 -8.48 -2.04 -22.06
N LYS A 52 -7.46 -2.38 -22.87
CA LYS A 52 -6.62 -3.56 -22.62
C LYS A 52 -5.83 -3.41 -21.31
N THR A 53 -5.21 -2.25 -21.11
CA THR A 53 -4.44 -1.90 -19.91
C THR A 53 -5.36 -1.88 -18.70
N ILE A 54 -6.56 -1.29 -18.83
CA ILE A 54 -7.56 -1.26 -17.76
C ILE A 54 -8.00 -2.67 -17.38
N GLN A 55 -8.33 -3.53 -18.34
CA GLN A 55 -8.71 -4.91 -18.04
C GLN A 55 -7.58 -5.67 -17.33
N GLN A 56 -6.33 -5.44 -17.72
CA GLN A 56 -5.16 -6.10 -17.12
C GLN A 56 -4.79 -5.60 -15.73
N LEU A 57 -5.10 -4.35 -15.37
CA LEU A 57 -4.71 -3.77 -14.08
C LEU A 57 -5.88 -3.69 -13.09
N PHE A 58 -7.06 -3.32 -13.57
CA PHE A 58 -8.23 -3.03 -12.74
C PHE A 58 -9.20 -4.21 -12.64
N ALA A 59 -9.33 -4.98 -13.71
CA ALA A 59 -10.29 -6.09 -13.79
C ALA A 59 -9.61 -7.42 -14.10
N ASN A 60 -8.47 -7.73 -13.48
CA ASN A 60 -7.73 -8.97 -13.72
C ASN A 60 -7.98 -10.06 -12.67
N GLU A 61 -8.54 -9.70 -11.52
CA GLU A 61 -8.70 -10.64 -10.41
C GLU A 61 -9.74 -11.73 -10.72
N THR A 62 -9.52 -12.90 -10.12
CA THR A 62 -10.47 -14.00 -10.08
C THR A 62 -10.81 -14.26 -8.62
N GLY A 63 -12.04 -14.69 -8.33
CA GLY A 63 -12.51 -14.76 -6.95
C GLY A 63 -13.09 -13.43 -6.45
N TYR A 64 -13.38 -13.34 -5.15
CA TYR A 64 -13.90 -12.14 -4.52
C TYR A 64 -12.80 -11.08 -4.37
N GLN A 65 -13.03 -9.89 -4.91
CA GLN A 65 -12.06 -8.80 -4.78
C GLN A 65 -12.04 -8.26 -3.35
N THR A 66 -10.83 -8.12 -2.80
CA THR A 66 -10.59 -7.48 -1.50
C THR A 66 -9.71 -6.24 -1.68
N PRO A 67 -9.65 -5.34 -0.69
CA PRO A 67 -8.58 -4.35 -0.65
C PRO A 67 -7.22 -5.04 -0.76
N LYS A 68 -6.30 -4.42 -1.50
CA LYS A 68 -4.90 -4.86 -1.55
C LYS A 68 -4.22 -4.51 -0.23
N VAL A 69 -3.17 -5.24 0.11
CA VAL A 69 -2.39 -5.00 1.34
C VAL A 69 -1.04 -4.41 0.98
N ASP A 70 -0.74 -3.24 1.50
CA ASP A 70 0.58 -2.60 1.45
C ASP A 70 1.20 -2.70 2.86
N VAL A 71 2.42 -3.22 2.95
CA VAL A 71 3.15 -3.37 4.22
C VAL A 71 4.27 -2.34 4.26
N ARG A 72 4.38 -1.62 5.36
CA ARG A 72 5.44 -0.63 5.59
C ARG A 72 6.18 -0.96 6.87
N ALA A 73 7.50 -1.10 6.76
CA ALA A 73 8.36 -1.32 7.90
C ALA A 73 8.73 0.01 8.56
N VAL A 74 8.60 0.06 9.88
CA VAL A 74 8.88 1.23 10.71
C VAL A 74 10.09 0.89 11.56
N VAL A 75 11.27 1.38 11.16
CA VAL A 75 12.55 1.07 11.81
C VAL A 75 13.12 2.33 12.44
N PHE A 76 13.12 2.39 13.77
CA PHE A 76 13.73 3.49 14.51
C PHE A 76 15.17 3.18 14.92
N HIS A 77 16.06 4.15 14.76
CA HIS A 77 17.42 4.13 15.28
C HIS A 77 17.81 5.53 15.76
N GLU A 78 18.30 5.66 17.00
CA GLU A 78 18.69 6.95 17.58
C GLU A 78 17.63 8.07 17.44
N ARG A 79 16.35 7.74 17.65
CA ARG A 79 15.18 8.65 17.48
C ARG A 79 14.96 9.16 16.05
N LYS A 80 15.56 8.50 15.06
CA LYS A 80 15.34 8.75 13.64
C LYS A 80 14.66 7.54 13.01
N LEU A 81 13.85 7.78 11.99
CA LEU A 81 13.11 6.75 11.26
C LEU A 81 13.82 6.44 9.94
N LEU A 82 13.91 5.15 9.60
CA LEU A 82 14.48 4.70 8.33
C LEU A 82 13.55 5.06 7.16
N PHE A 83 14.14 5.64 6.11
CA PHE A 83 13.51 5.85 4.82
C PHE A 83 14.39 5.30 3.70
N VAL A 84 13.76 4.97 2.58
CA VAL A 84 14.41 4.59 1.33
C VAL A 84 13.97 5.55 0.22
N LYS A 85 14.85 5.78 -0.76
CA LYS A 85 14.60 6.67 -1.88
C LYS A 85 14.20 5.89 -3.12
N GLU A 86 12.93 6.01 -3.47
CA GLU A 86 12.28 5.34 -4.61
C GLU A 86 12.87 5.84 -5.93
N LYS A 87 13.33 4.94 -6.81
CA LYS A 87 13.79 5.35 -8.15
C LYS A 87 12.65 5.85 -9.04
N ALA A 88 11.41 5.41 -8.78
CA ALA A 88 10.25 5.73 -9.60
C ALA A 88 9.88 7.22 -9.58
N ASP A 89 9.99 7.88 -8.43
CA ASP A 89 9.63 9.31 -8.27
C ASP A 89 10.76 10.16 -7.65
N GLY A 90 11.88 9.56 -7.26
CA GLY A 90 13.02 10.24 -6.64
C GLY A 90 12.74 10.76 -5.23
N LYS A 91 11.63 10.34 -4.61
CA LYS A 91 11.19 10.75 -3.27
C LYS A 91 11.38 9.61 -2.27
N TRP A 92 11.14 9.93 -1.01
CA TRP A 92 11.42 9.04 0.12
C TRP A 92 10.15 8.43 0.70
N SER A 93 10.23 7.15 1.07
CA SER A 93 9.15 6.38 1.68
C SER A 93 9.70 5.53 2.81
N LEU A 94 8.81 4.91 3.60
CA LEU A 94 9.23 3.84 4.50
C LEU A 94 9.48 2.58 3.68
N PRO A 95 10.50 1.77 4.04
CA PRO A 95 10.72 0.52 3.34
C PRO A 95 9.46 -0.34 3.31
N GLY A 96 9.14 -0.92 2.16
CA GLY A 96 7.93 -1.72 2.04
C GLY A 96 7.26 -1.68 0.67
N GLY A 97 6.31 -2.59 0.50
CA GLY A 97 5.58 -2.78 -0.74
C GLY A 97 4.33 -3.62 -0.56
N TRP A 98 3.92 -4.30 -1.63
CA TRP A 98 2.75 -5.16 -1.61
C TRP A 98 2.95 -6.37 -0.69
N GLY A 99 1.87 -6.82 -0.05
CA GLY A 99 1.86 -8.07 0.69
C GLY A 99 1.94 -9.28 -0.26
N ASP A 100 3.07 -9.99 -0.24
CA ASP A 100 3.28 -11.17 -1.06
C ASP A 100 2.47 -12.38 -0.58
N VAL A 101 1.86 -13.10 -1.51
CA VAL A 101 1.18 -14.37 -1.22
C VAL A 101 2.20 -15.38 -0.69
N GLY A 102 1.88 -15.98 0.47
CA GLY A 102 2.76 -16.94 1.14
C GLY A 102 3.67 -16.33 2.20
N PHE A 103 3.66 -15.00 2.37
CA PHE A 103 4.39 -14.30 3.43
C PHE A 103 3.42 -13.71 4.45
N THR A 104 3.77 -13.80 5.72
CA THR A 104 3.10 -13.03 6.77
C THR A 104 3.47 -11.54 6.65
N PRO A 105 2.65 -10.60 7.18
CA PRO A 105 2.99 -9.18 7.13
C PRO A 105 4.34 -8.84 7.78
N GLY A 106 4.73 -9.56 8.84
CA GLY A 106 6.03 -9.39 9.48
C GLY A 106 7.19 -9.86 8.59
N GLU A 107 7.02 -10.97 7.86
CA GLU A 107 8.03 -11.46 6.91
C GLU A 107 8.20 -10.52 5.72
N VAL A 108 7.10 -9.96 5.19
CA VAL A 108 7.16 -8.92 4.16
C VAL A 108 7.95 -7.72 4.68
N ALA A 109 7.61 -7.19 5.86
CA ALA A 109 8.33 -6.04 6.43
C ALA A 109 9.85 -6.32 6.60
N VAL A 110 10.24 -7.52 7.02
CA VAL A 110 11.64 -7.91 7.15
C VAL A 110 12.33 -8.04 5.79
N LYS A 111 11.68 -8.68 4.82
CA LYS A 111 12.18 -8.86 3.45
C LYS A 111 12.44 -7.51 2.79
N GLU A 112 11.45 -6.62 2.81
CA GLU A 112 11.52 -5.32 2.14
C GLU A 112 12.63 -4.44 2.73
N VAL A 113 12.78 -4.39 4.06
CA VAL A 113 13.91 -3.65 4.68
C VAL A 113 15.26 -4.18 4.21
N GLN A 114 15.42 -5.51 4.15
CA GLN A 114 16.67 -6.12 3.72
C GLN A 114 16.98 -5.82 2.25
N GLU A 115 15.99 -5.92 1.37
CA GLU A 115 16.14 -5.70 -0.07
C GLU A 115 16.39 -4.22 -0.40
N GLU A 116 15.67 -3.30 0.25
CA GLU A 116 15.67 -1.88 -0.10
C GLU A 116 16.72 -1.04 0.62
N SER A 117 17.26 -1.52 1.75
CA SER A 117 18.21 -0.77 2.56
C SER A 117 19.45 -1.53 3.01
N GLY A 118 19.48 -2.86 2.83
CA GLY A 118 20.58 -3.71 3.30
C GLY A 118 20.58 -4.00 4.81
N TYR A 119 19.68 -3.39 5.59
CA TYR A 119 19.56 -3.62 7.02
C TYR A 119 18.84 -4.94 7.35
N VAL A 120 19.29 -5.58 8.42
CA VAL A 120 18.65 -6.78 8.97
C VAL A 120 17.79 -6.37 10.15
N VAL A 121 16.51 -6.70 10.09
CA VAL A 121 15.54 -6.34 11.13
C VAL A 121 14.74 -7.54 11.63
N LYS A 122 14.10 -7.37 12.77
CA LYS A 122 13.10 -8.31 13.30
C LYS A 122 11.77 -7.58 13.51
N ALA A 123 10.70 -8.09 12.89
CA ALA A 123 9.35 -7.58 13.13
C ALA A 123 8.96 -7.72 14.62
N ARG A 124 8.40 -6.66 15.21
CA ARG A 124 8.05 -6.60 16.64
C ARG A 124 6.56 -6.53 16.89
N ARG A 125 5.90 -5.47 16.41
CA ARG A 125 4.49 -5.21 16.69
C ARG A 125 3.83 -4.44 15.55
N LEU A 126 2.51 -4.55 15.49
CA LEU A 126 1.68 -3.70 14.65
C LEU A 126 1.59 -2.30 15.28
N LEU A 127 1.84 -1.25 14.50
CA LEU A 127 1.62 0.14 14.91
C LEU A 127 0.30 0.66 14.39
N ALA A 128 -0.04 0.36 13.14
CA ALA A 128 -1.28 0.83 12.54
C ALA A 128 -1.75 -0.06 11.39
N MET A 129 -3.06 -0.09 11.19
CA MET A 129 -3.71 -0.60 9.98
C MET A 129 -4.64 0.48 9.45
N LEU A 130 -4.23 1.12 8.36
CA LEU A 130 -4.88 2.30 7.82
C LEU A 130 -5.53 2.01 6.47
N ASP A 131 -6.60 2.70 6.16
CA ASP A 131 -7.22 2.76 4.84
C ASP A 131 -6.62 3.92 4.04
N HIS A 132 -5.93 3.61 2.95
CA HIS A 132 -5.33 4.61 2.07
C HIS A 132 -6.31 5.73 1.66
N GLN A 133 -7.61 5.47 1.53
CA GLN A 133 -8.57 6.49 1.12
C GLN A 133 -8.94 7.49 2.22
N LYS A 134 -8.69 7.16 3.50
CA LYS A 134 -8.99 8.05 4.64
C LYS A 134 -7.86 9.03 4.99
N HIS A 135 -6.72 8.90 4.32
CA HIS A 135 -5.53 9.74 4.50
C HIS A 135 -5.28 10.60 3.25
N PRO A 136 -4.51 11.70 3.33
CA PRO A 136 -4.32 12.65 2.22
C PRO A 136 -3.35 12.13 1.13
N HIS A 137 -3.55 10.88 0.69
CA HIS A 137 -2.85 10.29 -0.43
C HIS A 137 -3.45 10.77 -1.78
N PRO A 138 -2.66 10.75 -2.87
CA PRO A 138 -3.19 10.92 -4.22
C PRO A 138 -4.20 9.81 -4.59
N PRO A 139 -5.08 10.02 -5.59
CA PRO A 139 -5.98 8.99 -6.07
C PRO A 139 -5.24 7.72 -6.51
N SER A 140 -5.81 6.56 -6.19
CA SER A 140 -5.28 5.23 -6.54
C SER A 140 -6.34 4.43 -7.27
N PRO A 141 -6.01 3.57 -8.25
CA PRO A 141 -6.97 2.66 -8.86
C PRO A 141 -7.38 1.51 -7.92
N TYR A 142 -6.68 1.31 -6.80
CA TYR A 142 -6.94 0.24 -5.84
C TYR A 142 -7.52 0.77 -4.52
N HIS A 143 -8.31 -0.06 -3.83
CA HIS A 143 -8.56 0.10 -2.39
C HIS A 143 -7.40 -0.58 -1.65
N ILE A 144 -6.73 0.12 -0.74
CA ILE A 144 -5.50 -0.38 -0.10
C ILE A 144 -5.59 -0.26 1.42
N TYR A 145 -5.33 -1.35 2.12
CA TYR A 145 -5.01 -1.35 3.54
C TYR A 145 -3.49 -1.28 3.73
N LYS A 146 -3.03 -0.29 4.50
CA LYS A 146 -1.62 -0.06 4.81
C LYS A 146 -1.33 -0.58 6.21
N VAL A 147 -0.49 -1.60 6.30
CA VAL A 147 -0.07 -2.26 7.54
C VAL A 147 1.31 -1.75 7.95
N MET A 148 1.37 -1.01 9.05
CA MET A 148 2.60 -0.40 9.57
C MET A 148 3.19 -1.30 10.66
N ILE A 149 4.31 -1.96 10.37
CA ILE A 149 4.97 -2.92 11.29
C ILE A 149 6.22 -2.29 11.88
N GLU A 150 6.28 -2.19 13.20
CA GLU A 150 7.52 -1.80 13.88
C GLU A 150 8.55 -2.93 13.80
N CYS A 151 9.76 -2.57 13.44
CA CYS A 151 10.87 -3.48 13.24
C CYS A 151 12.08 -3.03 14.08
N GLU A 152 12.72 -3.99 14.75
CA GLU A 152 13.96 -3.78 15.51
C GLU A 152 15.17 -3.99 14.60
N LEU A 153 16.05 -3.00 14.52
CA LEU A 153 17.33 -3.13 13.83
C LEU A 153 18.26 -4.06 14.60
N ILE A 154 18.68 -5.16 13.98
CA ILE A 154 19.54 -6.19 14.59
C ILE A 154 20.87 -6.40 13.86
N GLY A 155 21.09 -5.70 12.74
CA GLY A 155 22.34 -5.75 11.99
C GLY A 155 22.19 -5.22 10.57
N GLY A 156 23.14 -5.59 9.70
CA GLY A 156 23.23 -5.11 8.33
C GLY A 156 23.86 -3.73 8.22
N ASN A 157 24.03 -3.26 6.99
CA ASN A 157 24.56 -1.94 6.66
C ASN A 157 23.79 -1.38 5.47
N ALA A 158 23.77 -0.04 5.35
CA ALA A 158 23.19 0.64 4.21
C ALA A 158 23.71 0.07 2.88
N ALA A 159 22.80 -0.33 2.01
CA ALA A 159 23.07 -0.79 0.66
C ALA A 159 22.03 -0.24 -0.31
N GLU A 160 22.45 0.03 -1.54
CA GLU A 160 21.55 0.37 -2.64
C GLU A 160 20.92 -0.91 -3.22
N SER A 161 19.76 -0.76 -3.87
CA SER A 161 19.07 -1.87 -4.53
C SER A 161 18.70 -1.54 -5.99
N ILE A 162 18.02 -2.46 -6.66
CA ILE A 162 17.49 -2.22 -8.01
C ILE A 162 16.37 -1.18 -7.97
N GLU A 163 15.55 -1.16 -6.92
CA GLU A 163 14.34 -0.33 -6.80
C GLU A 163 14.57 0.96 -6.01
N THR A 164 15.52 0.93 -5.09
CA THR A 164 15.88 2.05 -4.22
C THR A 164 17.29 2.55 -4.52
N SER A 165 17.43 3.87 -4.56
CA SER A 165 18.69 4.55 -4.91
C SER A 165 19.50 5.01 -3.71
N ASP A 166 18.87 5.07 -2.53
CA ASP A 166 19.48 5.56 -1.30
C ASP A 166 18.64 5.09 -0.10
N CYS A 167 19.25 5.04 1.09
CA CYS A 167 18.55 4.82 2.35
C CYS A 167 19.16 5.65 3.48
N GLY A 168 18.34 6.09 4.42
CA GLY A 168 18.79 7.01 5.47
C GLY A 168 17.83 7.12 6.64
N PHE A 169 18.38 7.48 7.79
CA PHE A 169 17.60 7.75 9.01
C PHE A 169 17.36 9.24 9.17
N PHE A 170 16.09 9.64 9.28
CA PHE A 170 15.68 11.04 9.37
C PHE A 170 14.93 11.32 10.67
N ALA A 171 15.21 12.47 11.28
CA ALA A 171 14.50 12.94 12.47
C ALA A 171 13.11 13.48 12.10
N GLN A 172 12.18 13.51 13.06
CA GLN A 172 10.81 13.98 12.85
C GLN A 172 10.74 15.42 12.30
N ASN A 173 11.71 16.27 12.64
CA ASN A 173 11.80 17.67 12.22
C ASN A 173 12.71 17.89 11.01
N GLU A 174 13.26 16.82 10.41
CA GLU A 174 14.20 16.85 9.29
C GLU A 174 13.78 15.84 8.21
N LEU A 175 12.47 15.75 7.95
CA LEU A 175 11.93 14.79 6.99
C LEU A 175 12.39 15.10 5.55
N PRO A 176 12.71 14.07 4.76
CA PRO A 176 13.05 14.23 3.36
C PRO A 176 11.78 14.46 2.51
N PRO A 177 11.92 14.83 1.21
CA PRO A 177 10.77 14.93 0.30
C PRO A 177 10.03 13.59 0.17
N LEU A 178 8.77 13.54 0.60
CA LEU A 178 8.02 12.30 0.75
C LEU A 178 7.31 11.85 -0.55
N SER A 179 7.34 10.54 -0.81
CA SER A 179 6.47 9.88 -1.77
C SER A 179 5.07 9.75 -1.16
N THR A 180 4.23 10.77 -1.38
CA THR A 180 2.92 10.87 -0.73
C THR A 180 1.91 9.80 -1.14
N GLY A 181 2.15 9.04 -2.21
CA GLY A 181 1.38 7.83 -2.52
C GLY A 181 1.65 6.66 -1.57
N ARG A 182 2.83 6.66 -0.92
CA ARG A 182 3.29 5.57 -0.05
C ARG A 182 3.19 5.92 1.43
N ILE A 183 3.50 7.16 1.80
CA ILE A 183 3.46 7.63 3.19
C ILE A 183 3.17 9.13 3.24
N THR A 184 2.36 9.56 4.20
CA THR A 184 2.06 10.99 4.43
C THR A 184 2.77 11.51 5.69
N GLU A 185 2.95 12.83 5.78
CA GLU A 185 3.55 13.48 6.95
C GLU A 185 2.75 13.20 8.23
N SER A 186 1.42 13.27 8.18
CA SER A 186 0.54 12.96 9.32
C SER A 186 0.66 11.50 9.78
N GLN A 187 0.88 10.57 8.86
CA GLN A 187 1.16 9.17 9.21
C GLN A 187 2.52 9.03 9.88
N ILE A 188 3.55 9.75 9.43
CA ILE A 188 4.87 9.74 10.06
C ILE A 188 4.80 10.29 11.49
N GLU A 189 4.12 11.43 11.70
CA GLU A 189 3.91 12.01 13.04
C GLU A 189 3.21 11.03 14.00
N MET A 190 2.19 10.32 13.50
CA MET A 190 1.52 9.26 14.24
C MET A 190 2.49 8.14 14.61
N LEU A 191 3.34 7.68 13.69
CA LEU A 191 4.32 6.62 13.95
C LEU A 191 5.36 7.04 14.99
N PHE A 192 5.87 8.28 14.93
CA PHE A 192 6.75 8.82 15.98
C PHE A 192 6.06 8.84 17.34
N SER A 193 4.77 9.22 17.39
CA SER A 193 3.98 9.24 18.63
C SER A 193 3.81 7.83 19.22
N LEU A 194 3.45 6.84 18.38
CA LEU A 194 3.28 5.44 18.79
C LEU A 194 4.59 4.77 19.23
N HIS A 195 5.72 5.18 18.65
CA HIS A 195 7.04 4.71 19.07
C HIS A 195 7.45 5.29 20.43
N ASN A 196 7.21 6.60 20.62
CA ASN A 196 7.60 7.31 21.84
C ASN A 196 6.75 6.92 23.06
N ASP A 197 5.50 6.49 22.85
CA ASP A 197 4.62 6.00 23.91
C ASP A 197 4.09 4.58 23.59
N PRO A 198 4.80 3.52 24.02
CA PRO A 198 4.36 2.15 23.80
C PRO A 198 3.05 1.77 24.50
N ALA A 199 2.53 2.59 25.42
CA ALA A 199 1.22 2.36 26.03
C ALA A 199 0.08 2.68 25.05
N LEU A 200 0.34 3.48 24.01
CA LEU A 200 -0.58 3.65 22.90
C LEU A 200 -0.68 2.35 22.11
N GLY A 201 -1.90 1.82 22.01
CA GLY A 201 -2.20 0.66 21.20
C GLY A 201 -2.14 0.95 19.69
N PRO A 202 -2.28 -0.08 18.84
CA PRO A 202 -2.30 0.11 17.39
C PRO A 202 -3.48 0.99 16.94
N VAL A 203 -3.25 1.80 15.91
CA VAL A 203 -4.28 2.67 15.31
C VAL A 203 -4.99 1.96 14.17
N PHE A 204 -6.31 2.13 14.11
CA PHE A 204 -7.19 1.63 13.05
C PHE A 204 -8.08 2.76 12.54
N ASP A 205 -8.40 2.72 11.26
CA ASP A 205 -9.23 3.71 10.56
C ASP A 205 -10.74 3.42 10.59
#